data_AF-A0A954MF05-F1
#
_entry.id   AF-A0A954MF05-F1
#
_cell.length_a   1.000
_cell.length_b   1.000
_cell.length_c   1.000
_cell.angle_alpha   90.00
_cell.angle_beta   90.00
_cell.angle_gamma   90.00
#
_symmetry.space_group_name_H-M   'P 1'
#
loop_
_entity.id
_entity.type
_entity.pdbx_description
1 polymer ?
#
loop_
_entity_poly.entity_id
_entity_poly.type
_entity_poly.pdbx_seq_one_letter_code
_entity_poly.pdbx_strand_id
1 'polypeptide(L)'
;MTFFRAVFLWMLTAQILFAQNAGSAKVELGSRTAKNGFENENQIRDKFNEWKDDSDARNWLKAMNYSLGEIRDVTASKPHGQKADVEVTIRTRSDVRTERISIKLVSSENGFNQIDKRWLDTYAVLWDMPPNVVLALKLYVGETPPQAGSRHAERMYLDELDEDARAAVIDFFRRNKDVIVSDLLAGNGEHRADWFMVAYKATDKPRWLIRSADDTVRFFGEGDVELTRAGNLKIGRISMQRKGGDNGRETAKMLQFKINPVQLFDAQ
;
A
#
# COMPACT_ATOMS: atom_id res chain seq x y z
N MET A 1 5.11 27.47 48.22
CA MET A 1 5.13 26.09 47.67
C MET A 1 3.81 25.64 47.01
N THR A 2 2.80 26.51 46.91
CA THR A 2 1.47 26.22 46.33
C THR A 2 1.33 26.68 44.87
N PHE A 3 2.00 27.75 44.46
CA PHE A 3 1.95 28.28 43.08
C PHE A 3 2.62 27.35 42.05
N PHE A 4 3.72 26.68 42.40
CA PHE A 4 4.44 25.77 41.49
C PHE A 4 3.66 24.48 41.18
N ARG A 5 2.83 23.99 42.11
CA ARG A 5 2.00 22.79 41.90
C ARG A 5 0.82 23.03 40.95
N ALA A 6 0.23 24.23 40.99
CA ALA A 6 -0.91 24.57 40.13
C ALA A 6 -0.50 24.73 38.64
N VAL A 7 0.65 25.36 38.37
CA VAL A 7 1.18 25.52 37.01
C VAL A 7 1.56 24.18 36.38
N PHE A 8 2.17 23.28 37.18
CA PHE A 8 2.57 21.94 36.71
C PHE A 8 1.36 21.06 36.39
N LEU A 9 0.30 21.13 37.19
CA LEU A 9 -0.94 20.40 36.95
C LEU A 9 -1.68 20.90 35.69
N TRP A 10 -1.66 22.21 35.44
CA TRP A 10 -2.27 22.81 34.24
C TRP A 10 -1.50 22.50 32.95
N MET A 11 -0.16 22.45 33.01
CA MET A 11 0.66 22.00 31.87
C MET A 11 0.43 20.52 31.57
N LEU A 12 0.28 19.67 32.59
CA LEU A 12 0.03 18.25 32.41
C LEU A 12 -1.36 17.99 31.80
N THR A 13 -2.40 18.69 32.27
CA THR A 13 -3.75 18.56 31.70
C THR A 13 -3.84 19.12 30.28
N ALA A 14 -3.17 20.25 29.99
CA ALA A 14 -3.07 20.79 28.65
C ALA A 14 -2.37 19.79 27.70
N GLN A 15 -1.24 19.21 28.11
CA GLN A 15 -0.53 18.20 27.32
C GLN A 15 -1.39 16.95 27.04
N ILE A 16 -2.18 16.50 28.02
CA ILE A 16 -3.12 15.38 27.84
C ILE A 16 -4.23 15.74 26.84
N LEU A 17 -4.83 16.94 26.95
CA LEU A 17 -5.86 17.44 26.03
C LEU A 17 -5.31 17.61 24.60
N PHE A 18 -4.10 18.14 24.43
CA PHE A 18 -3.44 18.25 23.12
C PHE A 18 -3.15 16.88 22.51
N ALA A 19 -2.66 15.91 23.29
CA ALA A 19 -2.40 14.56 22.82
C ALA A 19 -3.69 13.83 22.42
N GLN A 20 -4.78 13.99 23.19
CA GLN A 20 -6.09 13.44 22.87
C GLN A 20 -6.69 14.06 21.59
N ASN A 21 -6.60 15.38 21.43
CA ASN A 21 -7.05 16.07 20.22
C ASN A 21 -6.23 15.69 18.98
N ALA A 22 -4.90 15.56 19.12
CA ALA A 22 -4.03 15.10 18.04
C ALA A 22 -4.32 13.63 17.64
N GLY A 23 -4.62 12.77 18.61
CA GLY A 23 -5.05 11.40 18.37
C GLY A 23 -6.39 11.33 17.61
N SER A 24 -7.38 12.13 18.02
CA SER A 24 -8.69 12.22 17.37
C SER A 24 -8.59 12.73 15.92
N ALA A 25 -7.85 13.82 15.70
CA ALA A 25 -7.63 14.39 14.37
C ALA A 25 -6.95 13.40 13.40
N LYS A 26 -6.00 12.59 13.91
CA LYS A 26 -5.32 11.56 13.10
C LYS A 26 -6.25 10.41 12.72
N VAL A 27 -7.17 10.01 13.62
CA VAL A 27 -8.20 9.00 13.34
C VAL A 27 -9.19 9.53 12.31
N GLU A 28 -9.65 10.77 12.44
CA GLU A 28 -10.56 11.39 11.49
C GLU A 28 -9.93 11.53 10.09
N LEU A 29 -8.68 11.99 10.02
CA LEU A 29 -7.93 12.09 8.77
C LEU A 29 -7.76 10.72 8.10
N GLY A 30 -7.43 9.68 8.88
CA GLY A 30 -7.34 8.31 8.37
C GLY A 30 -8.67 7.78 7.84
N SER A 31 -9.78 8.05 8.56
CA SER A 31 -11.12 7.67 8.13
C SER A 31 -11.54 8.39 6.84
N ARG A 32 -11.31 9.70 6.76
CA ARG A 32 -11.59 10.50 5.56
C ARG A 32 -10.77 10.02 4.35
N THR A 33 -9.49 9.72 4.57
CA THR A 33 -8.62 9.16 3.52
C THR A 33 -9.16 7.84 2.97
N ALA A 34 -9.63 6.93 3.84
CA ALA A 34 -10.21 5.67 3.42
C ALA A 34 -11.52 5.86 2.63
N LYS A 35 -12.42 6.74 3.11
CA LYS A 35 -13.68 7.06 2.41
C LYS A 35 -13.43 7.61 1.01
N ASN A 36 -12.50 8.56 0.88
CA ASN A 36 -12.13 9.14 -0.41
C ASN A 36 -11.58 8.07 -1.38
N GLY A 37 -10.85 7.07 -0.88
CA GLY A 37 -10.41 5.93 -1.68
C GLY A 37 -11.58 5.14 -2.28
N PHE A 38 -12.55 4.75 -1.44
CA PHE A 38 -13.73 4.02 -1.89
C PHE A 38 -14.62 4.83 -2.84
N GLU A 39 -14.79 6.13 -2.59
CA GLU A 39 -15.49 7.04 -3.48
C GLU A 39 -14.78 7.15 -4.84
N ASN A 40 -13.45 7.18 -4.85
CA ASN A 40 -12.66 7.19 -6.07
C ASN A 40 -12.82 5.89 -6.87
N GLU A 41 -12.85 4.73 -6.21
CA GLU A 41 -13.14 3.45 -6.87
C GLU A 41 -14.54 3.42 -7.49
N ASN A 42 -15.55 3.95 -6.77
CA ASN A 42 -16.91 4.06 -7.31
C ASN A 42 -16.93 4.97 -8.54
N GLN A 43 -16.25 6.12 -8.49
CA GLN A 43 -16.18 7.03 -9.63
C GLN A 43 -15.51 6.40 -10.85
N ILE A 44 -14.42 5.65 -10.67
CA ILE A 44 -13.77 4.95 -11.79
C ILE A 44 -14.70 3.89 -12.39
N ARG A 45 -15.37 3.09 -11.54
CA ARG A 45 -16.37 2.12 -11.99
C ARG A 45 -17.47 2.80 -12.82
N ASP A 46 -18.03 3.88 -12.31
CA ASP A 46 -19.15 4.58 -12.96
C ASP A 46 -18.71 5.19 -14.29
N LYS A 47 -17.51 5.77 -14.35
CA LYS A 47 -16.90 6.24 -15.61
C LYS A 47 -16.75 5.13 -16.65
N PHE A 48 -16.35 3.92 -16.27
CA PHE A 48 -16.32 2.79 -17.20
C PHE A 48 -17.71 2.38 -17.69
N ASN A 49 -18.73 2.38 -16.81
CA ASN A 49 -20.12 2.12 -17.20
C ASN A 49 -20.67 3.21 -18.15
N GLU A 50 -20.15 4.43 -18.06
CA GLU A 50 -20.50 5.60 -18.89
C GLU A 50 -19.49 5.87 -20.02
N TRP A 51 -18.65 4.90 -20.39
CA TRP A 51 -17.48 5.11 -21.26
C TRP A 51 -17.78 5.77 -22.61
N LYS A 52 -19.01 5.64 -23.13
CA LYS A 52 -19.39 6.26 -24.41
C LYS A 52 -19.31 7.77 -24.32
N ASP A 53 -19.70 8.34 -23.18
CA ASP A 53 -19.76 9.78 -22.95
C ASP A 53 -18.57 10.29 -22.12
N ASP A 54 -17.95 9.44 -21.30
CA ASP A 54 -16.80 9.81 -20.46
C ASP A 54 -15.45 9.79 -21.22
N SER A 55 -14.76 10.94 -21.28
CA SER A 55 -13.47 11.04 -21.97
C SER A 55 -12.33 10.32 -21.28
N ASP A 56 -12.35 10.24 -19.95
CA ASP A 56 -11.28 9.56 -19.20
C ASP A 56 -11.37 8.06 -19.44
N ALA A 57 -12.57 7.47 -19.35
CA ALA A 57 -12.79 6.06 -19.63
C ALA A 57 -12.37 5.67 -21.05
N ARG A 58 -12.69 6.50 -22.06
CA ARG A 58 -12.21 6.28 -23.44
C ARG A 58 -10.68 6.28 -23.53
N ASN A 59 -10.01 7.15 -22.78
CA ASN A 59 -8.54 7.19 -22.75
C ASN A 59 -7.97 5.98 -22.01
N TRP A 60 -8.60 5.51 -20.93
CA TRP A 60 -8.19 4.30 -20.23
C TRP A 60 -8.33 3.05 -21.10
N LEU A 61 -9.45 2.88 -21.79
CA LEU A 61 -9.67 1.77 -22.73
C LEU A 61 -8.60 1.75 -23.83
N LYS A 62 -8.23 2.92 -24.38
CA LYS A 62 -7.12 3.03 -25.34
C LYS A 62 -5.77 2.65 -24.71
N ALA A 63 -5.48 3.12 -23.50
CA ALA A 63 -4.26 2.79 -22.78
C ALA A 63 -4.19 1.30 -22.40
N MET A 64 -5.35 0.63 -22.28
CA MET A 64 -5.49 -0.82 -22.16
C MET A 64 -5.41 -1.55 -23.50
N ASN A 65 -5.04 -0.85 -24.58
CA ASN A 65 -4.90 -1.35 -25.96
C ASN A 65 -6.21 -1.75 -26.65
N TYR A 66 -7.36 -1.23 -26.21
CA TYR A 66 -8.64 -1.44 -26.91
C TYR A 66 -8.87 -0.37 -28.00
N SER A 67 -9.28 -0.83 -29.18
CA SER A 67 -9.81 0.04 -30.24
C SER A 67 -11.27 0.38 -29.96
N LEU A 68 -11.58 1.66 -29.70
CA LEU A 68 -12.92 2.09 -29.32
C LEU A 68 -14.01 1.75 -30.36
N GLY A 69 -13.67 1.71 -31.65
CA GLY A 69 -14.61 1.37 -32.72
C GLY A 69 -15.05 -0.10 -32.72
N GLU A 70 -14.27 -0.97 -32.06
CA GLU A 70 -14.56 -2.40 -31.93
C GLU A 70 -15.34 -2.74 -30.65
N ILE A 71 -15.38 -1.82 -29.68
CA ILE A 71 -16.09 -2.03 -28.41
C ILE A 71 -17.61 -1.93 -28.65
N ARG A 72 -18.33 -2.96 -28.22
CA ARG A 72 -19.79 -3.03 -28.24
C ARG A 72 -20.39 -2.61 -26.92
N ASP A 73 -19.78 -3.07 -25.83
CA ASP A 73 -20.31 -2.90 -24.48
C ASP A 73 -19.17 -2.93 -23.45
N VAL A 74 -19.33 -2.18 -22.37
CA VAL A 74 -18.41 -2.16 -21.22
C VAL A 74 -19.26 -2.14 -19.96
N THR A 75 -18.99 -3.08 -19.05
CA THR A 75 -19.62 -3.12 -17.73
C THR A 75 -18.55 -3.20 -16.67
N ALA A 76 -18.70 -2.44 -15.59
CA ALA A 76 -17.76 -2.37 -14.49
C ALA A 76 -18.43 -2.63 -13.15
N SER A 77 -17.80 -3.43 -12.30
CA SER A 77 -18.28 -3.77 -10.96
C SER A 77 -17.14 -3.80 -9.95
N LYS A 78 -17.46 -3.85 -8.65
CA LYS A 78 -16.47 -3.97 -7.59
C LYS A 78 -16.45 -5.41 -7.07
N PRO A 79 -15.35 -6.16 -7.24
CA PRO A 79 -15.25 -7.49 -6.65
C PRO A 79 -15.14 -7.39 -5.13
N HIS A 80 -15.53 -8.43 -4.42
CA HIS A 80 -15.40 -8.48 -2.96
C HIS A 80 -14.23 -9.38 -2.56
N GLY A 81 -13.33 -8.90 -1.70
CA GLY A 81 -12.23 -9.70 -1.13
C GLY A 81 -11.07 -10.01 -2.07
N GLN A 82 -10.99 -9.37 -3.23
CA GLN A 82 -9.92 -9.53 -4.22
C GLN A 82 -8.96 -8.33 -4.19
N LYS A 83 -7.82 -8.45 -4.88
CA LYS A 83 -6.82 -7.38 -4.99
C LYS A 83 -7.21 -6.30 -5.99
N ALA A 84 -7.98 -6.67 -6.99
CA ALA A 84 -8.59 -5.72 -7.91
C ALA A 84 -9.67 -4.92 -7.18
N ASP A 85 -9.67 -3.62 -7.40
CA ASP A 85 -10.63 -2.70 -6.79
C ASP A 85 -11.86 -2.52 -7.72
N VAL A 86 -11.67 -2.71 -9.03
CA VAL A 86 -12.71 -2.74 -10.07
C VAL A 86 -12.43 -3.85 -11.07
N GLU A 87 -13.47 -4.58 -11.50
CA GLU A 87 -13.44 -5.48 -12.66
C GLU A 87 -14.23 -4.86 -13.81
N VAL A 88 -13.64 -4.81 -14.99
CA VAL A 88 -14.23 -4.22 -16.20
C VAL A 88 -14.38 -5.30 -17.26
N THR A 89 -15.60 -5.68 -17.59
CA THR A 89 -15.89 -6.60 -18.69
C THR A 89 -16.09 -5.80 -19.97
N ILE A 90 -15.23 -6.05 -20.95
CA ILE A 90 -15.22 -5.37 -22.26
C ILE A 90 -15.62 -6.39 -23.32
N ARG A 91 -16.75 -6.11 -23.99
CA ARG A 91 -17.22 -6.89 -25.14
C ARG A 91 -16.85 -6.15 -26.41
N THR A 92 -16.04 -6.79 -27.24
CA THR A 92 -15.69 -6.32 -28.59
C THR A 92 -16.51 -7.06 -29.65
N ARG A 93 -16.24 -6.82 -30.94
CA ARG A 93 -16.87 -7.58 -32.03
C ARG A 93 -16.45 -9.05 -32.07
N SER A 94 -15.26 -9.37 -31.54
CA SER A 94 -14.64 -10.70 -31.68
C SER A 94 -14.40 -11.42 -30.36
N ASP A 95 -14.41 -10.73 -29.23
CA ASP A 95 -13.98 -11.28 -27.94
C ASP A 95 -14.68 -10.59 -26.75
N VAL A 96 -14.73 -11.27 -25.61
CA VAL A 96 -15.19 -10.75 -24.31
C VAL A 96 -14.09 -11.00 -23.29
N ARG A 97 -13.60 -9.94 -22.66
CA ARG A 97 -12.57 -10.02 -21.62
C ARG A 97 -13.00 -9.32 -20.36
N THR A 98 -12.61 -9.86 -19.22
CA THR A 98 -12.75 -9.20 -17.93
C THR A 98 -11.37 -8.77 -17.46
N GLU A 99 -11.19 -7.46 -17.32
CA GLU A 99 -9.95 -6.80 -16.95
C GLU A 99 -10.03 -6.37 -15.48
N ARG A 100 -9.05 -6.78 -14.67
CA ARG A 100 -9.00 -6.50 -13.24
C ARG A 100 -8.07 -5.34 -12.95
N ILE A 101 -8.58 -4.29 -12.33
CA ILE A 101 -7.85 -3.04 -12.10
C ILE A 101 -7.64 -2.83 -10.60
N SER A 102 -6.38 -2.79 -10.16
CA SER A 102 -6.03 -2.25 -8.83
C SER A 102 -5.86 -0.73 -8.93
N ILE A 103 -6.43 0.00 -7.99
CA ILE A 103 -6.54 1.45 -7.99
C ILE A 103 -5.81 2.00 -6.76
N LYS A 104 -5.03 3.08 -6.96
CA LYS A 104 -4.48 3.90 -5.87
C LYS A 104 -4.83 5.36 -6.07
N LEU A 105 -5.57 5.91 -5.11
CA LEU A 105 -5.80 7.35 -4.99
C LEU A 105 -4.61 8.01 -4.29
N VAL A 106 -4.08 9.06 -4.91
CA VAL A 106 -2.99 9.87 -4.37
C VAL A 106 -3.39 11.33 -4.31
N SER A 107 -3.13 11.97 -3.16
CA SER A 107 -3.45 13.37 -2.88
C SER A 107 -2.22 14.27 -2.68
N SER A 108 -1.00 13.74 -2.79
CA SER A 108 0.25 14.50 -2.72
C SER A 108 1.37 13.86 -3.54
N GLU A 109 2.31 14.65 -4.05
CA GLU A 109 3.42 14.15 -4.90
C GLU A 109 4.37 13.20 -4.14
N ASN A 110 4.53 13.45 -2.83
CA ASN A 110 5.40 12.68 -1.95
C ASN A 110 4.63 11.65 -1.10
N GLY A 111 3.38 11.36 -1.48
CA GLY A 111 2.49 10.46 -0.76
C GLY A 111 2.95 9.00 -0.86
N PHE A 112 2.88 8.29 0.27
CA PHE A 112 3.08 6.84 0.29
C PHE A 112 1.74 6.14 0.51
N ASN A 113 1.41 5.22 -0.40
CA ASN A 113 0.20 4.42 -0.36
C ASN A 113 0.52 3.01 0.13
N GLN A 114 -0.35 2.47 0.99
CA GLN A 114 -0.32 1.05 1.33
C GLN A 114 -0.72 0.22 0.11
N ILE A 115 0.07 -0.79 -0.21
CA ILE A 115 -0.25 -1.78 -1.26
C ILE A 115 -0.63 -3.13 -0.68
N ASP A 116 -0.07 -3.49 0.48
CA ASP A 116 -0.45 -4.70 1.20
C ASP A 116 -0.14 -4.55 2.69
N LYS A 117 -0.88 -5.29 3.53
CA LYS A 117 -0.67 -5.37 4.98
C LYS A 117 -1.38 -6.59 5.55
N ARG A 118 -0.62 -7.48 6.19
CA ARG A 118 -1.13 -8.70 6.85
C ARG A 118 -0.32 -9.00 8.10
N TRP A 119 -0.80 -9.97 8.88
CA TRP A 119 0.00 -10.60 9.94
C TRP A 119 1.21 -11.30 9.33
N LEU A 120 2.34 -11.34 10.05
CA LEU A 120 3.56 -11.94 9.54
C LEU A 120 3.37 -13.41 9.18
N ASP A 121 2.66 -14.16 10.02
CA ASP A 121 2.39 -15.58 9.77
C ASP A 121 1.64 -15.82 8.44
N THR A 122 0.83 -14.86 7.98
CA THR A 122 0.21 -14.95 6.65
C THR A 122 1.25 -14.90 5.53
N TYR A 123 2.20 -13.97 5.60
CA TYR A 123 3.30 -13.91 4.63
C TYR A 123 4.26 -15.08 4.77
N ALA A 124 4.47 -15.57 6.00
CA ALA A 124 5.33 -16.71 6.24
C ALA A 124 4.86 -17.95 5.49
N VAL A 125 3.55 -18.20 5.50
CA VAL A 125 2.94 -19.28 4.70
C VAL A 125 3.00 -18.97 3.20
N LEU A 126 2.60 -17.76 2.80
CA LEU A 126 2.51 -17.39 1.38
C LEU A 126 3.85 -17.43 0.64
N TRP A 127 4.94 -17.07 1.32
CA TRP A 127 6.27 -16.95 0.72
C TRP A 127 7.24 -18.04 1.20
N ASP A 128 6.72 -19.10 1.81
CA ASP A 128 7.49 -20.23 2.35
C ASP A 128 8.71 -19.75 3.17
N MET A 129 8.42 -18.88 4.13
CA MET A 129 9.46 -18.13 4.83
C MET A 129 10.19 -19.02 5.85
N PRO A 130 11.53 -19.08 5.81
CA PRO A 130 12.30 -19.88 6.76
C PRO A 130 12.05 -19.45 8.22
N PRO A 131 12.04 -20.39 9.19
CA PRO A 131 11.75 -20.08 10.58
C PRO A 131 12.65 -18.99 11.20
N ASN A 132 13.94 -18.97 10.86
CA ASN A 132 14.87 -17.93 11.35
C ASN A 132 14.51 -16.53 10.83
N VAL A 133 14.02 -16.41 9.59
CA VAL A 133 13.53 -15.15 9.02
C VAL A 133 12.25 -14.72 9.72
N VAL A 134 11.33 -15.66 9.98
CA VAL A 134 10.08 -15.37 10.70
C VAL A 134 10.38 -14.86 12.12
N LEU A 135 11.27 -15.51 12.86
CA LEU A 135 11.66 -15.09 14.22
C LEU A 135 12.25 -13.67 14.22
N ALA A 136 13.16 -13.37 13.30
CA ALA A 136 13.73 -12.04 13.13
C ALA A 136 12.64 -10.99 12.81
N LEU A 137 11.71 -11.32 11.91
CA LEU A 137 10.63 -10.41 11.56
C LEU A 137 9.59 -10.23 12.67
N LYS A 138 9.38 -11.22 13.56
CA LYS A 138 8.51 -11.05 14.75
C LYS A 138 9.05 -10.00 15.71
N LEU A 139 10.36 -9.95 15.92
CA LEU A 139 11.03 -8.85 16.64
C LEU A 139 10.86 -7.52 15.91
N TYR A 140 10.99 -7.54 14.57
CA TYR A 140 10.89 -6.34 13.74
C TYR A 140 9.51 -5.67 13.78
N VAL A 141 8.45 -6.47 13.73
CA VAL A 141 7.06 -5.96 13.75
C VAL A 141 6.49 -5.81 15.17
N GLY A 142 7.15 -6.39 16.17
CA GLY A 142 6.72 -6.35 17.57
C GLY A 142 5.69 -7.41 17.96
N GLU A 143 5.59 -8.50 17.19
CA GLU A 143 4.86 -9.71 17.60
C GLU A 143 5.62 -10.45 18.71
N THR A 144 6.95 -10.31 18.76
CA THR A 144 7.79 -10.70 19.89
C THR A 144 8.38 -9.45 20.54
N PRO A 145 8.42 -9.35 21.89
CA PRO A 145 9.01 -8.22 22.58
C PRO A 145 10.47 -7.96 22.18
N PRO A 146 10.90 -6.68 22.10
CA PRO A 146 12.27 -6.35 21.73
C PRO A 146 13.28 -6.72 22.82
N GLN A 147 14.55 -6.80 22.43
CA GLN A 147 15.66 -6.98 23.36
C GLN A 147 15.91 -5.71 24.18
N ALA A 148 16.51 -5.88 25.37
CA ALA A 148 16.87 -4.76 26.23
C ALA A 148 17.82 -3.79 25.51
N GLY A 149 17.55 -2.49 25.60
CA GLY A 149 18.35 -1.46 24.92
C GLY A 149 17.89 -1.08 23.50
N SER A 150 16.83 -1.70 22.99
CA SER A 150 16.23 -1.32 21.70
C SER A 150 15.67 0.11 21.72
N ARG A 151 15.70 0.80 20.58
CA ARG A 151 15.20 2.19 20.41
C ARG A 151 13.73 2.35 20.77
N HIS A 152 12.94 1.29 20.63
CA HIS A 152 11.52 1.28 20.96
C HIS A 152 11.17 0.12 21.88
N ALA A 153 10.23 0.34 22.79
CA ALA A 153 9.76 -0.68 23.72
C ALA A 153 8.86 -1.73 23.05
N GLU A 154 8.36 -1.43 21.85
CA GLU A 154 7.37 -2.26 21.15
C GLU A 154 7.96 -3.14 20.05
N ARG A 155 9.19 -2.89 19.59
CA ARG A 155 9.82 -3.62 18.47
C ARG A 155 11.32 -3.33 18.34
N MET A 156 11.99 -4.10 17.49
CA MET A 156 13.32 -3.80 16.97
C MET A 156 13.23 -3.32 15.52
N TYR A 157 14.17 -2.53 15.04
CA TYR A 157 14.40 -2.38 13.60
C TYR A 157 15.43 -3.42 13.12
N LEU A 158 15.60 -3.55 11.81
CA LEU A 158 16.47 -4.57 11.24
C LEU A 158 17.96 -4.33 11.50
N ASP A 159 18.38 -3.08 11.64
CA ASP A 159 19.73 -2.65 12.03
C ASP A 159 20.03 -2.88 13.52
N GLU A 160 19.04 -3.22 14.34
CA GLU A 160 19.23 -3.64 15.74
C GLU A 160 19.31 -5.16 15.92
N LEU A 161 18.97 -5.93 14.88
CA LEU A 161 19.11 -7.39 14.93
C LEU A 161 20.58 -7.79 14.90
N ASP A 162 20.88 -8.97 15.43
CA ASP A 162 22.18 -9.60 15.24
C ASP A 162 22.48 -9.78 13.74
N GLU A 163 23.77 -9.89 13.43
CA GLU A 163 24.24 -9.88 12.04
C GLU A 163 23.68 -11.02 11.20
N ASP A 164 23.58 -12.22 11.78
CA ASP A 164 23.06 -13.41 11.10
C ASP A 164 21.56 -13.29 10.82
N ALA A 165 20.77 -12.86 11.81
CA ALA A 165 19.34 -12.62 11.64
C ALA A 165 19.06 -11.53 10.60
N ARG A 166 19.81 -10.42 10.66
CA ARG A 166 19.70 -9.32 9.69
C ARG A 166 20.04 -9.78 8.28
N ALA A 167 21.14 -10.52 8.10
CA ALA A 167 21.54 -11.07 6.82
C ALA A 167 20.50 -12.05 6.27
N ALA A 168 19.98 -12.94 7.11
CA ALA A 168 18.94 -13.90 6.71
C ALA A 168 17.68 -13.21 6.18
N VAL A 169 17.22 -12.14 6.82
CA VAL A 169 16.07 -11.35 6.34
C VAL A 169 16.37 -10.72 4.99
N ILE A 170 17.50 -10.01 4.86
CA ILE A 170 17.87 -9.32 3.62
C ILE A 170 17.99 -10.33 2.47
N ASP A 171 18.69 -11.44 2.69
CA ASP A 171 18.93 -12.46 1.67
C ASP A 171 17.67 -13.20 1.28
N PHE A 172 16.72 -13.40 2.20
CA PHE A 172 15.40 -13.94 1.87
C PHE A 172 14.67 -13.02 0.88
N PHE A 173 14.58 -11.73 1.17
CA PHE A 173 13.90 -10.78 0.28
C PHE A 173 14.65 -10.57 -1.03
N ARG A 174 15.99 -10.66 -1.05
CA ARG A 174 16.78 -10.62 -2.30
C ARG A 174 16.47 -11.81 -3.20
N ARG A 175 16.52 -13.03 -2.65
CA ARG A 175 16.31 -14.28 -3.41
C ARG A 175 14.88 -14.42 -3.94
N ASN A 176 13.90 -13.87 -3.22
CA ASN A 176 12.48 -14.00 -3.56
C ASN A 176 11.85 -12.70 -4.12
N LYS A 177 12.69 -11.72 -4.49
CA LYS A 177 12.26 -10.36 -4.81
C LYS A 177 11.16 -10.32 -5.88
N ASP A 178 11.35 -10.98 -7.01
CA ASP A 178 10.43 -10.89 -8.14
C ASP A 178 9.04 -11.45 -7.79
N VAL A 179 9.01 -12.59 -7.09
CA VAL A 179 7.77 -13.23 -6.63
C VAL A 179 7.06 -12.34 -5.61
N ILE A 180 7.80 -11.79 -4.64
CA ILE A 180 7.24 -10.91 -3.60
C ILE A 180 6.70 -9.62 -4.22
N VAL A 181 7.45 -8.97 -5.11
CA VAL A 181 7.00 -7.73 -5.78
C VAL A 181 5.74 -8.00 -6.62
N SER A 182 5.71 -9.10 -7.36
CA SER A 182 4.52 -9.51 -8.12
C SER A 182 3.31 -9.76 -7.22
N ASP A 183 3.47 -10.53 -6.14
CA ASP A 183 2.40 -10.77 -5.17
C ASP A 183 1.91 -9.46 -4.53
N LEU A 184 2.82 -8.56 -4.17
CA LEU A 184 2.50 -7.29 -3.53
C LEU A 184 1.80 -6.27 -4.44
N LEU A 185 1.97 -6.32 -5.76
CA LEU A 185 1.38 -5.34 -6.68
C LEU A 185 0.24 -5.90 -7.51
N ALA A 186 0.39 -7.14 -7.99
CA ALA A 186 -0.59 -7.77 -8.86
C ALA A 186 -1.40 -8.86 -8.14
N GLY A 187 -0.85 -9.48 -7.10
CA GLY A 187 -1.47 -10.62 -6.40
C GLY A 187 -1.13 -11.94 -7.09
N ASN A 188 -1.83 -13.00 -6.70
CA ASN A 188 -1.60 -14.35 -7.18
C ASN A 188 -2.90 -15.04 -7.65
N GLY A 189 -2.74 -16.13 -8.40
CA GLY A 189 -3.85 -16.96 -8.89
C GLY A 189 -4.77 -16.29 -9.91
N GLU A 190 -6.00 -16.78 -10.00
CA GLU A 190 -7.00 -16.39 -11.00
C GLU A 190 -7.53 -14.96 -10.81
N HIS A 191 -7.32 -14.36 -9.64
CA HIS A 191 -7.80 -13.03 -9.25
C HIS A 191 -6.69 -11.96 -9.25
N ARG A 192 -5.59 -12.23 -9.96
CA ARG A 192 -4.51 -11.26 -10.16
C ARG A 192 -5.05 -10.01 -10.86
N ALA A 193 -4.58 -8.84 -10.46
CA ALA A 193 -4.83 -7.60 -11.18
C ALA A 193 -4.10 -7.63 -12.53
N ASP A 194 -4.80 -7.25 -13.60
CA ASP A 194 -4.26 -7.11 -14.95
C ASP A 194 -3.69 -5.70 -15.15
N TRP A 195 -4.28 -4.70 -14.47
CA TRP A 195 -3.93 -3.30 -14.59
C TRP A 195 -3.74 -2.65 -13.23
N PHE A 196 -2.87 -1.64 -13.21
CA PHE A 196 -2.65 -0.76 -12.08
C PHE A 196 -2.99 0.67 -12.48
N MET A 197 -3.95 1.28 -11.80
CA MET A 197 -4.40 2.64 -12.02
C MET A 197 -3.99 3.55 -10.87
N VAL A 198 -3.36 4.68 -11.20
CA VAL A 198 -3.08 5.76 -10.26
C VAL A 198 -4.00 6.94 -10.56
N ALA A 199 -4.75 7.33 -9.54
CA ALA A 199 -5.62 8.49 -9.54
C ALA A 199 -4.95 9.61 -8.75
N TYR A 200 -4.37 10.59 -9.42
CA TYR A 200 -3.71 11.72 -8.78
C TYR A 200 -4.65 12.92 -8.72
N LYS A 201 -5.15 13.21 -7.51
CA LYS A 201 -6.15 14.24 -7.21
C LYS A 201 -5.64 15.24 -6.16
N ALA A 202 -4.44 15.76 -6.37
CA ALA A 202 -3.88 16.83 -5.53
C ALA A 202 -4.24 18.24 -6.01
N THR A 203 -4.79 18.37 -7.22
CA THR A 203 -5.15 19.65 -7.83
C THR A 203 -6.57 19.59 -8.41
N ASP A 204 -7.12 20.74 -8.80
CA ASP A 204 -8.44 20.85 -9.46
C ASP A 204 -8.50 20.11 -10.81
N LYS A 205 -7.35 19.70 -11.36
CA LYS A 205 -7.25 18.88 -12.56
C LYS A 205 -6.72 17.49 -12.21
N PRO A 206 -7.62 16.52 -11.96
CA PRO A 206 -7.22 15.12 -11.76
C PRO A 206 -6.38 14.61 -12.92
N ARG A 207 -5.34 13.84 -12.59
CA ARG A 207 -4.56 13.08 -13.56
C ARG A 207 -4.75 11.59 -13.29
N TRP A 208 -4.84 10.82 -14.35
CA TRP A 208 -4.96 9.37 -14.27
C TRP A 208 -3.85 8.73 -15.07
N LEU A 209 -3.37 7.59 -14.59
CA LEU A 209 -2.46 6.72 -15.32
C LEU A 209 -2.95 5.30 -15.15
N ILE A 210 -3.00 4.54 -16.24
CA ILE A 210 -3.21 3.10 -16.22
C ILE A 210 -2.02 2.43 -16.91
N ARG A 211 -1.46 1.41 -16.26
CA ARG A 211 -0.35 0.58 -16.74
C ARG A 211 -0.70 -0.88 -16.52
N SER A 212 -0.11 -1.77 -17.32
CA SER A 212 -0.23 -3.19 -17.03
C SER A 212 0.34 -3.50 -15.64
N ALA A 213 -0.18 -4.52 -14.98
CA ALA A 213 0.36 -4.97 -13.72
C ALA A 213 1.82 -5.41 -13.87
N ASP A 214 2.20 -6.00 -15.00
CA ASP A 214 3.57 -6.45 -15.26
C ASP A 214 4.55 -5.28 -15.41
N ASP A 215 4.16 -4.21 -16.10
CA ASP A 215 4.97 -2.99 -16.18
C ASP A 215 5.14 -2.33 -14.81
N THR A 216 4.08 -2.37 -14.00
CA THR A 216 4.08 -1.84 -12.64
C THR A 216 5.00 -2.65 -11.72
N VAL A 217 4.92 -3.98 -11.80
CA VAL A 217 5.80 -4.92 -11.08
C VAL A 217 7.25 -4.68 -11.46
N ARG A 218 7.55 -4.56 -12.76
CA ARG A 218 8.90 -4.27 -13.23
C ARG A 218 9.40 -2.93 -12.67
N PHE A 219 8.62 -1.87 -12.81
CA PHE A 219 9.00 -0.53 -12.35
C PHE A 219 9.30 -0.48 -10.84
N PHE A 220 8.37 -0.97 -10.00
CA PHE A 220 8.58 -0.95 -8.55
C PHE A 220 9.59 -2.00 -8.07
N GLY A 221 9.84 -3.03 -8.88
CA GLY A 221 10.89 -4.00 -8.66
C GLY A 221 12.30 -3.45 -8.96
N GLU A 222 12.46 -2.32 -9.64
CA GLU A 222 13.79 -1.77 -9.91
C GLU A 222 14.55 -1.33 -8.63
N GLY A 223 15.86 -1.58 -8.60
CA GLY A 223 16.74 -1.26 -7.47
C GLY A 223 17.00 -2.43 -6.53
N ASP A 224 17.90 -2.25 -5.56
CA ASP A 224 18.32 -3.34 -4.67
C ASP A 224 17.36 -3.57 -3.50
N VAL A 225 17.58 -4.69 -2.79
CA VAL A 225 17.02 -4.90 -1.45
C VAL A 225 18.05 -4.40 -0.44
N GLU A 226 17.70 -3.33 0.26
CA GLU A 226 18.62 -2.56 1.10
C GLU A 226 17.95 -2.06 2.38
N LEU A 227 18.77 -1.84 3.42
CA LEU A 227 18.31 -1.17 4.63
C LEU A 227 18.22 0.33 4.39
N THR A 228 17.14 0.90 4.90
CA THR A 228 16.99 2.35 5.02
C THR A 228 17.80 2.87 6.22
N ARG A 229 18.14 4.16 6.23
CA ARG A 229 18.82 4.82 7.37
C ARG A 229 18.08 4.68 8.70
N ALA A 230 16.77 4.47 8.64
CA ALA A 230 15.91 4.30 9.81
C ALA A 230 15.79 2.84 10.26
N GLY A 231 16.44 1.88 9.59
CA GLY A 231 16.39 0.46 9.98
C GLY A 231 15.20 -0.33 9.42
N ASN A 232 14.44 0.24 8.50
CA ASN A 232 13.44 -0.49 7.70
C ASN A 232 14.07 -1.10 6.44
N LEU A 233 13.34 -1.98 5.75
CA LEU A 233 13.79 -2.57 4.48
C LEU A 233 13.15 -1.85 3.29
N LYS A 234 13.95 -1.64 2.24
CA LYS A 234 13.50 -1.21 0.93
C LYS A 234 13.74 -2.37 -0.04
N ILE A 235 12.72 -2.71 -0.84
CA ILE A 235 12.71 -3.81 -1.81
C ILE A 235 12.46 -3.17 -3.17
N GLY A 236 13.54 -2.88 -3.92
CA GLY A 236 13.43 -2.04 -5.10
C GLY A 236 12.91 -0.65 -4.73
N ARG A 237 11.72 -0.26 -5.23
CA ARG A 237 11.04 1.00 -4.89
C ARG A 237 9.94 0.84 -3.83
N ILE A 238 9.82 -0.33 -3.21
CA ILE A 238 8.82 -0.64 -2.19
C ILE A 238 9.43 -0.51 -0.79
N SER A 239 8.76 0.19 0.11
CA SER A 239 9.12 0.26 1.53
C SER A 239 8.38 -0.81 2.33
N MET A 240 9.11 -1.64 3.06
CA MET A 240 8.58 -2.57 4.05
C MET A 240 8.72 -1.96 5.45
N GLN A 241 7.64 -1.98 6.21
CA GLN A 241 7.61 -1.42 7.56
C GLN A 241 6.68 -2.15 8.51
N ARG A 242 6.93 -2.06 9.82
CA ARG A 242 5.88 -2.27 10.82
C ARG A 242 4.73 -1.29 10.52
N LYS A 243 3.48 -1.77 10.55
CA LYS A 243 2.30 -0.94 10.34
C LYS A 243 2.30 0.27 11.28
N GLY A 244 2.48 0.02 12.58
CA GLY A 244 2.45 1.06 13.61
C GLY A 244 1.12 1.81 13.69
N GLY A 245 1.04 2.77 14.62
CA GLY A 245 -0.16 3.55 14.82
C GLY A 245 -1.32 2.73 15.41
N ASP A 246 -2.53 2.91 14.87
CA ASP A 246 -3.77 2.25 15.30
C ASP A 246 -4.05 2.37 16.81
N ASN A 247 -3.64 3.49 17.42
CA ASN A 247 -3.73 3.74 18.88
C ASN A 247 -3.16 2.59 19.73
N GLY A 248 -2.08 1.94 19.25
CA GLY A 248 -1.42 0.86 19.97
C GLY A 248 -2.16 -0.48 19.93
N ARG A 249 -3.22 -0.61 19.13
CA ARG A 249 -3.90 -1.91 18.93
C ARG A 249 -2.94 -2.95 18.36
N GLU A 250 -3.27 -4.22 18.57
CA GLU A 250 -2.50 -5.35 18.06
C GLU A 250 -2.25 -5.28 16.54
N THR A 251 -3.17 -4.72 15.76
CA THR A 251 -3.00 -4.52 14.31
C THR A 251 -1.81 -3.61 13.93
N ALA A 252 -1.28 -2.84 14.87
CA ALA A 252 -0.05 -2.06 14.69
C ALA A 252 1.18 -2.96 14.48
N LYS A 253 1.11 -4.23 14.88
CA LYS A 253 2.17 -5.24 14.72
C LYS A 253 2.14 -5.96 13.36
N MET A 254 1.21 -5.62 12.47
CA MET A 254 1.22 -6.18 11.11
C MET A 254 2.43 -5.69 10.31
N LEU A 255 2.90 -6.53 9.37
CA LEU A 255 3.86 -6.12 8.35
C LEU A 255 3.11 -5.36 7.25
N GLN A 256 3.67 -4.24 6.79
CA GLN A 256 3.05 -3.33 5.85
C GLN A 256 4.02 -2.95 4.72
N PHE A 257 3.49 -2.90 3.49
CA PHE A 257 4.24 -2.50 2.31
C PHE A 257 3.65 -1.23 1.70
N LYS A 258 4.52 -0.30 1.30
CA LYS A 258 4.14 0.98 0.71
C LYS A 258 4.97 1.34 -0.50
N ILE A 259 4.37 2.11 -1.40
CA ILE A 259 5.02 2.73 -2.56
C ILE A 259 4.65 4.20 -2.62
N ASN A 260 5.36 4.97 -3.43
CA ASN A 260 4.83 6.22 -3.97
C ASN A 260 4.29 5.97 -5.39
N PRO A 261 2.95 5.89 -5.60
CA PRO A 261 2.39 5.62 -6.93
C PRO A 261 2.63 6.74 -7.94
N VAL A 262 2.91 7.97 -7.50
CA VAL A 262 3.13 9.12 -8.40
C VAL A 262 4.35 8.92 -9.28
N GLN A 263 5.35 8.15 -8.82
CA GLN A 263 6.56 7.84 -9.58
C GLN A 263 6.27 7.18 -10.94
N LEU A 264 5.11 6.51 -11.09
CA LEU A 264 4.72 5.92 -12.38
C LEU A 264 4.42 6.97 -13.46
N PHE A 265 4.08 8.21 -13.08
CA PHE A 265 3.86 9.29 -14.05
C PHE A 265 5.16 9.81 -14.67
N ASP A 266 6.29 9.64 -13.99
CA ASP A 266 7.61 10.10 -14.45
C ASP A 266 8.30 9.06 -15.35
N ALA A 267 7.79 7.83 -15.39
CA ALA A 267 8.31 6.70 -16.16
C ALA A 267 7.76 6.68 -17.60
N GLN A 268 7.55 7.84 -18.23
CA GLN A 268 7.07 7.96 -19.61
C GLN A 268 8.20 7.97 -20.63
#